data_AF-A0A6L9ZK71-F1
#
_entry.id   AF-A0A6L9ZK71-F1
#
_cell.length_a   1.000
_cell.length_b   1.000
_cell.length_c   1.000
_cell.angle_alpha   90.00
_cell.angle_beta   90.00
_cell.angle_gamma   90.00
#
_symmetry.space_group_name_H-M   'P 1'
#
loop_
_entity.id
_entity.type
_entity.pdbx_description
1 polymer ?
#
loop_
_entity_poly.entity_id
_entity_poly.type
_entity_poly.pdbx_seq_one_letter_code
_entity_poly.pdbx_strand_id
1 'polypeptide(L)'
;MTMEVSVKREVSYLSALLEQCRQDNPVEMDWLQELSNHARGIAQELAIPTTKDEEWRFTDLSPLMQVTFEAAVAVDTSTLDISPVVLPEAVNSRLVFVNGIYAPELSSLAGLPEGVFVGNLAELPSEYQSRIADYLGKQQGATDVFTLLNTAGLTDVAVIWLPRNTEVTVPIHLLFVSMADGVPRLFQPRCLVVAEAGSQLSLVEEYWQGQEENSAQGVYLTNSVTEVWVGENARVTHIRVDGESNQAFHVGKSAIAQARNSFYSCHGVAFGGRLSRHTLEVFQMGEGTETILNGLTAISEQQLADTHSAVMLNHPN
;
A
#
# COMPACT_ATOMS: atom_id res chain seq x y z
N MET A 1 12.74 -26.91 37.81
CA MET A 1 11.59 -26.19 37.24
C MET A 1 12.11 -25.33 36.11
N THR A 2 12.05 -25.84 34.89
CA THR A 2 12.22 -25.04 33.68
C THR A 2 10.99 -24.15 33.57
N MET A 3 11.14 -22.83 33.70
CA MET A 3 10.09 -21.89 33.35
C MET A 3 9.92 -21.95 31.83
N GLU A 4 8.90 -22.66 31.36
CA GLU A 4 8.39 -22.47 30.00
C GLU A 4 7.74 -21.09 29.95
N VAL A 5 8.46 -20.12 29.41
CA VAL A 5 7.89 -18.82 29.08
C VAL A 5 7.01 -19.02 27.85
N SER A 6 5.70 -19.15 28.06
CA SER A 6 4.73 -19.15 26.97
C SER A 6 4.77 -17.78 26.28
N VAL A 7 5.25 -17.75 25.03
CA VAL A 7 5.28 -16.52 24.22
C VAL A 7 3.84 -16.12 23.92
N LYS A 8 3.53 -14.83 24.09
CA LYS A 8 2.19 -14.29 23.79
C LYS A 8 1.82 -14.56 22.33
N ARG A 9 0.56 -14.91 22.08
CA ARG A 9 0.05 -15.26 20.74
C ARG A 9 0.35 -14.16 19.71
N GLU A 10 0.17 -12.91 20.10
CA GLU A 10 0.36 -11.74 19.25
C GLU A 10 1.81 -11.58 18.76
N VAL A 11 2.79 -11.95 19.61
CA VAL A 11 4.23 -11.92 19.28
C VAL A 11 4.58 -13.08 18.34
N SER A 12 4.14 -14.30 18.69
CA SER A 12 4.38 -15.48 17.86
C SER A 12 3.74 -15.34 16.47
N TYR A 13 2.56 -14.73 16.40
CA TYR A 13 1.87 -14.53 15.14
C TYR A 13 2.59 -13.53 14.22
N LEU A 14 3.03 -12.38 14.76
CA LEU A 14 3.85 -11.43 13.99
C LEU A 14 5.14 -12.08 13.49
N SER A 15 5.79 -12.89 14.34
CA SER A 15 7.00 -13.63 13.97
C SER A 15 6.75 -14.57 12.79
N ALA A 16 5.63 -15.32 12.80
CA ALA A 16 5.25 -16.18 11.69
C ALA A 16 4.99 -15.41 10.39
N LEU A 17 4.37 -14.22 10.45
CA LEU A 17 4.21 -13.36 9.27
C LEU A 17 5.57 -12.84 8.75
N LEU A 18 6.48 -12.46 9.63
CA LEU A 18 7.84 -12.03 9.26
C LEU A 18 8.62 -13.16 8.58
N GLU A 19 8.41 -14.42 8.97
CA GLU A 19 9.01 -15.57 8.28
C GLU A 19 8.51 -15.74 6.83
N GLN A 20 7.28 -15.29 6.52
CA GLN A 20 6.74 -15.29 5.15
C GLN A 20 7.29 -14.15 4.28
N CYS A 21 7.93 -13.15 4.88
CA CYS A 21 8.60 -12.08 4.16
C CYS A 21 9.92 -12.62 3.57
N ARG A 22 9.86 -13.19 2.34
CA ARG A 22 11.00 -13.79 1.63
C ARG A 22 12.16 -12.80 1.48
N GLN A 23 13.39 -13.31 1.52
CA GLN A 23 14.64 -12.53 1.39
C GLN A 23 15.20 -12.46 -0.04
N ASP A 24 14.56 -13.12 -1.00
CA ASP A 24 15.00 -13.05 -2.40
C ASP A 24 14.50 -11.73 -2.99
N ASN A 25 15.30 -10.69 -2.81
CA ASN A 25 15.05 -9.37 -3.37
C ASN A 25 15.51 -9.36 -4.83
N PRO A 26 14.61 -9.29 -5.82
CA PRO A 26 15.00 -9.26 -7.23
C PRO A 26 15.74 -7.97 -7.59
N VAL A 27 15.63 -6.94 -6.75
CA VAL A 27 16.28 -5.64 -6.89
C VAL A 27 17.57 -5.62 -6.06
N GLU A 28 18.73 -5.68 -6.73
CA GLU A 28 20.04 -5.55 -6.09
C GLU A 28 20.36 -4.07 -5.76
N MET A 29 19.78 -3.57 -4.66
CA MET A 29 20.09 -2.26 -4.10
C MET A 29 20.45 -2.41 -2.62
N ASP A 30 21.72 -2.16 -2.25
CA ASP A 30 22.22 -2.36 -0.87
C ASP A 30 21.38 -1.62 0.18
N TRP A 31 21.00 -0.38 -0.08
CA TRP A 31 20.20 0.45 0.84
C TRP A 31 18.79 -0.12 1.07
N LEU A 32 18.22 -0.85 0.09
CA LEU A 32 16.90 -1.47 0.19
C LEU A 32 16.97 -2.69 1.13
N GLN A 33 18.06 -3.46 1.04
CA GLN A 33 18.31 -4.57 1.95
C GLN A 33 18.54 -4.08 3.38
N GLU A 34 19.28 -2.98 3.56
CA GLU A 34 19.45 -2.32 4.86
C GLU A 34 18.11 -1.85 5.44
N LEU A 35 17.27 -1.20 4.63
CA LEU A 35 15.93 -0.76 5.03
C LEU A 35 15.06 -1.93 5.51
N SER A 36 15.02 -3.03 4.74
CA SER A 36 14.25 -4.23 5.08
C SER A 36 14.77 -4.91 6.35
N ASN A 37 16.09 -5.06 6.49
CA ASN A 37 16.72 -5.65 7.67
C ASN A 37 16.47 -4.82 8.93
N HIS A 38 16.55 -3.49 8.82
CA HIS A 38 16.26 -2.59 9.93
C HIS A 38 14.79 -2.70 10.36
N ALA A 39 13.85 -2.67 9.41
CA ALA A 39 12.43 -2.83 9.70
C ALA A 39 12.13 -4.18 10.37
N ARG A 40 12.75 -5.27 9.88
CA ARG A 40 12.63 -6.61 10.47
C ARG A 40 13.14 -6.65 11.91
N GLY A 41 14.28 -6.04 12.20
CA GLY A 41 14.85 -5.99 13.54
C GLY A 41 13.90 -5.31 14.54
N ILE A 42 13.29 -4.19 14.15
CA ILE A 42 12.30 -3.51 15.00
C ILE A 42 11.03 -4.35 15.13
N ALA A 43 10.52 -4.90 14.02
CA ALA A 43 9.27 -5.68 14.02
C ALA A 43 9.34 -6.92 14.94
N GLN A 44 10.52 -7.53 15.09
CA GLN A 44 10.74 -8.67 15.99
C GLN A 44 10.54 -8.34 17.47
N GLU A 45 10.62 -7.06 17.85
CA GLU A 45 10.41 -6.58 19.21
C GLU A 45 8.96 -6.17 19.48
N LEU A 46 8.08 -6.24 18.47
CA LEU A 46 6.69 -5.83 18.54
C LEU A 46 5.73 -7.03 18.64
N ALA A 47 4.44 -6.71 18.73
CA ALA A 47 3.35 -7.68 18.74
C ALA A 47 2.22 -7.18 17.83
N ILE A 48 1.38 -8.10 17.34
CA ILE A 48 0.10 -7.71 16.74
C ILE A 48 -0.72 -6.92 17.77
N PRO A 49 -1.27 -5.75 17.41
CA PRO A 49 -2.05 -4.94 18.32
C PRO A 49 -3.37 -5.60 18.68
N THR A 50 -3.89 -5.20 19.81
CA THR A 50 -5.13 -5.69 20.39
C THR A 50 -6.08 -4.54 20.62
N THR A 51 -7.34 -4.83 20.94
CA THR A 51 -8.33 -3.81 21.33
C THR A 51 -8.01 -3.09 22.65
N LYS A 52 -6.89 -3.45 23.32
CA LYS A 52 -6.35 -2.71 24.47
C LYS A 52 -5.42 -1.58 24.06
N ASP A 53 -4.91 -1.62 22.83
CA ASP A 53 -4.10 -0.56 22.24
C ASP A 53 -5.06 0.50 21.69
N GLU A 54 -4.86 1.78 22.07
CA GLU A 54 -5.85 2.84 21.80
C GLU A 54 -6.15 2.98 20.30
N GLU A 55 -5.11 2.92 19.46
CA GLU A 55 -5.22 2.97 17.99
C GLU A 55 -6.08 1.84 17.40
N TRP A 56 -6.21 0.71 18.10
CA TRP A 56 -6.87 -0.52 17.65
C TRP A 56 -8.11 -0.88 18.46
N ARG A 57 -8.55 0.01 19.34
CA ARG A 57 -9.68 -0.20 20.26
C ARG A 57 -10.97 -0.67 19.56
N PHE A 58 -11.18 -0.23 18.32
CA PHE A 58 -12.38 -0.54 17.53
C PHE A 58 -12.17 -1.59 16.43
N THR A 59 -10.95 -2.09 16.26
CA THR A 59 -10.60 -3.11 15.25
C THR A 59 -10.07 -4.36 15.93
N ASP A 60 -10.91 -5.38 16.06
CA ASP A 60 -10.52 -6.68 16.63
C ASP A 60 -9.79 -7.55 15.58
N LEU A 61 -8.49 -7.74 15.77
CA LEU A 61 -7.64 -8.58 14.91
C LEU A 61 -7.67 -10.07 15.28
N SER A 62 -8.47 -10.49 16.27
CA SER A 62 -8.60 -11.90 16.65
C SER A 62 -8.97 -12.84 15.49
N PRO A 63 -9.87 -12.48 14.54
CA PRO A 63 -10.18 -13.32 13.39
C PRO A 63 -9.00 -13.45 12.41
N LEU A 64 -8.22 -12.38 12.22
CA LEU A 64 -7.01 -12.41 11.39
C LEU A 64 -6.01 -13.41 11.97
N MET A 65 -5.77 -13.35 13.28
CA MET A 65 -4.83 -14.23 13.98
C MET A 65 -5.24 -15.72 14.02
N GLN A 66 -6.44 -16.08 13.54
CA GLN A 66 -6.88 -17.48 13.40
C GLN A 66 -6.42 -18.12 12.09
N VAL A 67 -5.95 -17.32 11.13
CA VAL A 67 -5.53 -17.77 9.81
C VAL A 67 -4.01 -17.88 9.78
N THR A 68 -3.48 -18.97 9.23
CA THR A 68 -2.04 -19.07 8.96
C THR A 68 -1.81 -18.64 7.52
N PHE A 69 -1.15 -17.50 7.33
CA PHE A 69 -0.83 -17.00 6.00
C PHE A 69 0.54 -17.50 5.53
N GLU A 70 0.63 -17.75 4.23
CA GLU A 70 1.88 -18.06 3.55
C GLU A 70 2.30 -16.92 2.62
N ALA A 71 3.58 -16.87 2.28
CA ALA A 71 4.12 -15.91 1.32
C ALA A 71 3.39 -15.96 -0.04
N ALA A 72 3.24 -14.80 -0.66
CA ALA A 72 2.73 -14.67 -2.03
C ALA A 72 3.52 -15.55 -3.02
N VAL A 73 2.85 -16.03 -4.06
CA VAL A 73 3.45 -16.76 -5.17
C VAL A 73 3.10 -16.08 -6.48
N ALA A 74 4.02 -16.16 -7.44
CA ALA A 74 3.73 -15.78 -8.80
C ALA A 74 2.62 -16.68 -9.35
N VAL A 75 1.70 -16.08 -10.10
CA VAL A 75 0.60 -16.75 -10.76
C VAL A 75 0.70 -16.47 -12.26
N ASP A 76 0.17 -17.40 -13.06
CA ASP A 76 0.03 -17.17 -14.49
C ASP A 76 -1.11 -16.16 -14.71
N THR A 77 -0.76 -15.00 -15.25
CA THR A 77 -1.69 -13.89 -15.51
C THR A 77 -2.33 -13.98 -16.90
N SER A 78 -1.94 -14.95 -17.73
CA SER A 78 -2.39 -15.04 -19.13
C SER A 78 -3.90 -15.24 -19.30
N THR A 79 -4.57 -15.82 -18.28
CA THR A 79 -6.01 -16.05 -18.26
C THR A 79 -6.78 -15.05 -17.42
N LEU A 80 -6.11 -14.10 -16.77
CA LEU A 80 -6.73 -13.13 -15.87
C LEU A 80 -7.42 -12.02 -16.67
N ASP A 81 -8.76 -11.94 -16.58
CA ASP A 81 -9.53 -10.85 -17.16
C ASP A 81 -9.71 -9.69 -16.16
N ILE A 82 -9.02 -8.59 -16.42
CA ILE A 82 -9.16 -7.34 -15.64
C ILE A 82 -10.15 -6.35 -16.26
N SER A 83 -10.78 -6.66 -17.40
CA SER A 83 -11.69 -5.75 -18.09
C SER A 83 -12.82 -5.16 -17.23
N PRO A 84 -13.38 -5.85 -16.21
CA PRO A 84 -14.40 -5.27 -15.34
C PRO A 84 -13.94 -4.09 -14.48
N VAL A 85 -12.63 -3.99 -14.23
CA VAL A 85 -12.01 -2.93 -13.41
C VAL A 85 -11.12 -1.99 -14.22
N VAL A 86 -11.05 -2.16 -15.54
CA VAL A 86 -10.35 -1.18 -16.38
C VAL A 86 -11.18 0.10 -16.48
N LEU A 87 -10.64 1.17 -15.91
CA LEU A 87 -11.21 2.51 -16.04
C LEU A 87 -11.02 3.03 -17.49
N PRO A 88 -12.09 3.44 -18.19
CA PRO A 88 -12.00 3.97 -19.54
C PRO A 88 -11.02 5.15 -19.68
N GLU A 89 -10.98 6.02 -18.67
CA GLU A 89 -10.14 7.20 -18.60
C GLU A 89 -8.65 6.87 -18.34
N ALA A 90 -8.36 5.66 -17.84
CA ALA A 90 -7.01 5.21 -17.49
C ALA A 90 -6.52 4.02 -18.34
N VAL A 91 -7.16 3.73 -19.48
CA VAL A 91 -6.84 2.55 -20.31
C VAL A 91 -5.37 2.50 -20.74
N ASN A 92 -4.73 3.67 -20.89
CA ASN A 92 -3.32 3.83 -21.27
C ASN A 92 -2.46 4.44 -20.17
N SER A 93 -2.93 4.47 -18.92
CA SER A 93 -2.21 4.98 -17.75
C SER A 93 -2.44 4.07 -16.55
N ARG A 94 -2.38 2.75 -16.77
CA ARG A 94 -2.62 1.70 -15.78
C ARG A 94 -1.35 0.93 -15.46
N LEU A 95 -1.04 0.79 -14.18
CA LEU A 95 0.02 -0.05 -13.64
C LEU A 95 -0.63 -1.17 -12.83
N VAL A 96 -0.30 -2.43 -13.14
CA VAL A 96 -0.93 -3.61 -12.53
C VAL A 96 0.10 -4.43 -11.77
N PHE A 97 -0.27 -4.84 -10.56
CA PHE A 97 0.44 -5.84 -9.77
C PHE A 97 -0.52 -6.98 -9.44
N VAL A 98 -0.07 -8.22 -9.56
CA VAL A 98 -0.83 -9.42 -9.18
C VAL A 98 -0.09 -10.14 -8.07
N ASN A 99 -0.77 -10.36 -6.93
CA ASN A 99 -0.17 -10.93 -5.71
C ASN A 99 1.09 -10.17 -5.23
N GLY A 100 1.14 -8.86 -5.49
CA GLY A 100 2.27 -8.00 -5.16
C GLY A 100 3.43 -8.02 -6.16
N ILE A 101 3.30 -8.72 -7.29
CA ILE A 101 4.32 -8.81 -8.35
C ILE A 101 3.89 -7.98 -9.56
N TYR A 102 4.80 -7.19 -10.13
CA TYR A 102 4.52 -6.37 -11.31
C TYR A 102 4.10 -7.24 -12.51
N ALA A 103 2.97 -6.88 -13.15
CA ALA A 103 2.37 -7.57 -14.29
C ALA A 103 2.43 -6.65 -15.54
N PRO A 104 3.55 -6.63 -16.28
CA PRO A 104 3.73 -5.74 -17.43
C PRO A 104 2.70 -5.99 -18.55
N GLU A 105 2.30 -7.24 -18.77
CA GLU A 105 1.31 -7.64 -19.79
C GLU A 105 -0.11 -7.14 -19.51
N LEU A 106 -0.44 -6.83 -18.25
CA LEU A 106 -1.72 -6.24 -17.84
C LEU A 106 -1.66 -4.71 -17.70
N SER A 107 -0.44 -4.17 -17.70
CA SER A 107 -0.14 -2.74 -17.58
C SER A 107 -0.17 -2.05 -18.94
N SER A 108 -0.51 -0.77 -18.96
CA SER A 108 -0.52 0.06 -20.17
C SER A 108 -0.23 1.50 -19.80
N LEU A 109 0.91 2.03 -20.28
CA LEU A 109 1.46 3.32 -19.81
C LEU A 109 1.70 4.33 -20.95
N ALA A 110 1.26 4.00 -22.17
CA ALA A 110 1.51 4.80 -23.37
C ALA A 110 0.80 6.17 -23.38
N GLY A 111 -0.15 6.39 -22.48
CA GLY A 111 -0.90 7.64 -22.33
C GLY A 111 -0.25 8.65 -21.40
N LEU A 112 0.91 8.32 -20.80
CA LEU A 112 1.60 9.20 -19.87
C LEU A 112 2.50 10.23 -20.58
N PRO A 113 2.61 11.47 -20.07
CA PRO A 113 3.53 12.46 -20.62
C PRO A 113 4.99 12.04 -20.54
N GLU A 114 5.81 12.57 -21.45
CA GLU A 114 7.26 12.39 -21.41
C GLU A 114 7.85 12.87 -20.06
N GLY A 115 8.79 12.10 -19.52
CA GLY A 115 9.47 12.39 -18.26
C GLY A 115 8.74 11.91 -17.00
N VAL A 116 7.45 11.57 -17.09
CA VAL A 116 6.74 10.91 -15.98
C VAL A 116 7.16 9.45 -15.93
N PHE A 117 7.60 9.00 -14.75
CA PHE A 117 7.85 7.58 -14.53
C PHE A 117 6.68 6.96 -13.78
N VAL A 118 6.12 5.89 -14.34
CA VAL A 118 5.18 4.99 -13.67
C VAL A 118 5.66 3.59 -13.98
N GLY A 119 5.98 2.83 -12.96
CA GLY A 119 6.57 1.50 -13.12
C GLY A 119 6.83 0.87 -11.77
N ASN A 120 7.61 -0.21 -11.77
CA ASN A 120 8.07 -0.82 -10.54
C ASN A 120 9.49 -0.32 -10.17
N LEU A 121 9.99 -0.71 -8.99
CA LEU A 121 11.28 -0.26 -8.49
C LEU A 121 12.43 -0.80 -9.34
N ALA A 122 12.29 -2.03 -9.84
CA ALA A 122 13.30 -2.67 -10.67
C ALA A 122 13.57 -1.91 -11.98
N GLU A 123 12.55 -1.26 -12.54
CA GLU A 123 12.64 -0.51 -13.81
C GLU A 123 12.89 0.99 -13.60
N LEU A 124 13.11 1.43 -12.35
CA LEU A 124 13.32 2.84 -12.04
C LEU A 124 14.53 3.42 -12.81
N PRO A 125 14.39 4.53 -13.56
CA PRO A 125 15.50 5.18 -14.24
C PRO A 125 16.63 5.59 -13.30
N SER A 126 17.87 5.51 -13.78
CA SER A 126 19.08 5.81 -12.98
C SER A 126 19.08 7.22 -12.37
N GLU A 127 18.41 8.17 -13.02
CA GLU A 127 18.25 9.54 -12.50
C GLU A 127 17.50 9.56 -11.16
N TYR A 128 16.50 8.70 -10.99
CA TYR A 128 15.69 8.61 -9.77
C TYR A 128 16.24 7.60 -8.76
N GLN A 129 16.95 6.56 -9.21
CA GLN A 129 17.60 5.58 -8.33
C GLN A 129 18.54 6.25 -7.31
N SER A 130 19.21 7.34 -7.70
CA SER A 130 20.10 8.08 -6.80
C SER A 130 19.37 8.84 -5.68
N ARG A 131 18.06 9.07 -5.83
CA ARG A 131 17.23 9.91 -4.94
C ARG A 131 16.16 9.14 -4.19
N ILE A 132 15.75 7.96 -4.67
CA ILE A 132 14.62 7.22 -4.10
C ILE A 132 14.83 6.85 -2.62
N ALA A 133 16.07 6.64 -2.19
CA ALA A 133 16.41 6.37 -0.79
C ALA A 133 16.06 7.53 0.16
N ASP A 134 15.88 8.76 -0.35
CA ASP A 134 15.43 9.92 0.43
C ASP A 134 13.91 9.92 0.66
N TYR A 135 13.17 9.05 -0.04
CA TYR A 135 11.70 9.05 -0.04
C TYR A 135 11.11 7.73 0.49
N LEU A 136 11.60 6.58 0.02
CA LEU A 136 11.02 5.27 0.35
C LEU A 136 11.29 4.89 1.81
N GLY A 137 10.23 4.64 2.57
CA GLY A 137 10.34 4.32 4.00
C GLY A 137 10.86 5.47 4.86
N LYS A 138 10.78 6.71 4.35
CA LYS A 138 11.22 7.93 5.06
C LYS A 138 10.07 8.78 5.61
N GLN A 139 8.82 8.36 5.36
CA GLN A 139 7.66 9.03 5.94
C GLN A 139 7.66 9.01 7.47
N GLN A 140 7.07 10.03 8.07
CA GLN A 140 6.78 10.02 9.51
C GLN A 140 5.76 8.89 9.82
N GLY A 141 5.83 8.32 11.02
CA GLY A 141 4.94 7.22 11.40
C GLY A 141 5.26 5.87 10.76
N ALA A 142 6.41 5.71 10.09
CA ALA A 142 6.81 4.46 9.43
C ALA A 142 7.16 3.28 10.38
N THR A 143 6.96 3.44 11.70
CA THR A 143 7.35 2.47 12.72
C THR A 143 6.17 1.71 13.33
N ASP A 144 4.97 1.83 12.78
CA ASP A 144 3.86 0.96 13.18
C ASP A 144 4.08 -0.48 12.68
N VAL A 145 3.46 -1.44 13.36
CA VAL A 145 3.75 -2.87 13.16
C VAL A 145 3.50 -3.35 11.73
N PHE A 146 2.44 -2.86 11.08
CA PHE A 146 2.05 -3.32 9.74
C PHE A 146 2.89 -2.65 8.67
N THR A 147 3.28 -1.39 8.86
CA THR A 147 4.28 -0.73 8.01
C THR A 147 5.65 -1.38 8.12
N LEU A 148 6.09 -1.75 9.33
CA LEU A 148 7.34 -2.47 9.52
C LEU A 148 7.31 -3.87 8.89
N LEU A 149 6.19 -4.59 9.02
CA LEU A 149 5.98 -5.89 8.36
C LEU A 149 6.06 -5.76 6.82
N ASN A 150 5.39 -4.75 6.26
CA ASN A 150 5.43 -4.43 4.83
C ASN A 150 6.86 -4.08 4.37
N THR A 151 7.56 -3.26 5.15
CA THR A 151 8.94 -2.85 4.84
C THR A 151 9.94 -4.02 4.98
N ALA A 152 9.73 -4.94 5.94
CA ALA A 152 10.56 -6.14 6.12
C ALA A 152 10.36 -7.20 5.01
N GLY A 153 9.24 -7.16 4.31
CA GLY A 153 8.94 -8.01 3.14
C GLY A 153 9.01 -7.29 1.80
N LEU A 154 9.62 -6.11 1.77
CA LEU A 154 9.75 -5.27 0.60
C LEU A 154 10.66 -5.93 -0.45
N THR A 155 10.10 -6.23 -1.61
CA THR A 155 10.80 -6.88 -2.73
C THR A 155 10.69 -6.08 -4.03
N ASP A 156 9.58 -5.37 -4.20
CA ASP A 156 9.33 -4.45 -5.31
C ASP A 156 8.38 -3.35 -4.83
N VAL A 157 8.29 -2.25 -5.58
CA VAL A 157 7.48 -1.07 -5.23
C VAL A 157 6.86 -0.48 -6.48
N ALA A 158 5.57 -0.17 -6.46
CA ALA A 158 4.97 0.69 -7.46
C ALA A 158 5.50 2.11 -7.27
N VAL A 159 6.23 2.64 -8.26
CA VAL A 159 6.79 3.99 -8.20
C VAL A 159 6.12 4.88 -9.23
N ILE A 160 5.63 6.02 -8.77
CA ILE A 160 5.07 7.10 -9.59
C ILE A 160 5.89 8.34 -9.30
N TRP A 161 6.68 8.79 -10.27
CA TRP A 161 7.55 9.96 -10.14
C TRP A 161 7.16 11.01 -11.18
N LEU A 162 6.73 12.18 -10.71
CA LEU A 162 6.40 13.33 -11.55
C LEU A 162 7.47 14.42 -11.42
N PRO A 163 8.14 14.79 -12.52
CA PRO A 163 9.05 15.93 -12.53
C PRO A 163 8.37 17.26 -12.22
N ARG A 164 9.20 18.26 -11.90
CA ARG A 164 8.73 19.64 -11.65
C ARG A 164 7.87 20.17 -12.79
N ASN A 165 6.78 20.83 -12.42
CA ASN A 165 5.86 21.50 -13.34
C ASN A 165 5.23 20.57 -14.41
N THR A 166 5.17 19.27 -14.15
CA THR A 166 4.52 18.29 -15.03
C THR A 166 3.08 18.05 -14.60
N GLU A 167 2.15 18.15 -15.55
CA GLU A 167 0.74 17.84 -15.36
C GLU A 167 0.39 16.53 -16.08
N VAL A 168 -0.20 15.58 -15.35
CA VAL A 168 -0.81 14.37 -15.92
C VAL A 168 -2.33 14.58 -15.93
N THR A 169 -2.90 14.74 -17.13
CA THR A 169 -4.32 15.08 -17.30
C THR A 169 -5.26 13.87 -17.25
N VAL A 170 -4.72 12.67 -17.43
CA VAL A 170 -5.44 11.39 -17.25
C VAL A 170 -5.15 10.80 -15.87
N PRO A 171 -6.09 10.10 -15.23
CA PRO A 171 -5.80 9.41 -13.99
C PRO A 171 -4.77 8.29 -14.21
N ILE A 172 -3.84 8.14 -13.27
CA ILE A 172 -2.98 6.95 -13.18
C ILE A 172 -3.75 5.92 -12.37
N HIS A 173 -4.06 4.77 -12.97
CA HIS A 173 -4.73 3.66 -12.29
C HIS A 173 -3.68 2.66 -11.81
N LEU A 174 -3.45 2.62 -10.50
CA LEU A 174 -2.65 1.60 -9.84
C LEU A 174 -3.58 0.50 -9.34
N LEU A 175 -3.56 -0.65 -10.03
CA LEU A 175 -4.41 -1.79 -9.74
C LEU A 175 -3.60 -2.89 -9.03
N PHE A 176 -3.99 -3.22 -7.81
CA PHE A 176 -3.50 -4.38 -7.08
C PHE A 176 -4.54 -5.51 -7.16
N VAL A 177 -4.18 -6.59 -7.84
CA VAL A 177 -5.02 -7.78 -7.98
C VAL A 177 -4.58 -8.87 -7.01
N SER A 178 -5.53 -9.36 -6.23
CA SER A 178 -5.37 -10.50 -5.32
C SER A 178 -5.95 -11.76 -5.97
N MET A 179 -5.10 -12.74 -6.26
CA MET A 179 -5.47 -14.04 -6.82
C MET A 179 -5.32 -15.13 -5.76
N ALA A 180 -6.41 -15.86 -5.53
CA ALA A 180 -6.46 -16.93 -4.54
C ALA A 180 -6.15 -18.29 -5.17
N ASP A 181 -5.29 -19.09 -4.51
CA ASP A 181 -4.91 -20.44 -4.93
C ASP A 181 -5.40 -21.52 -3.93
N GLY A 182 -6.33 -21.15 -3.06
CA GLY A 182 -6.84 -22.01 -1.98
C GLY A 182 -5.96 -22.03 -0.72
N VAL A 183 -4.78 -21.40 -0.75
CA VAL A 183 -3.93 -21.19 0.43
C VAL A 183 -4.11 -19.74 0.89
N PRO A 184 -4.29 -19.47 2.20
CA PRO A 184 -4.28 -18.10 2.67
C PRO A 184 -2.94 -17.43 2.45
N ARG A 185 -2.92 -16.37 1.62
CA ARG A 185 -1.68 -15.66 1.25
C ARG A 185 -1.55 -14.30 1.95
N LEU A 186 -0.32 -13.90 2.24
CA LEU A 186 0.05 -12.54 2.64
C LEU A 186 0.55 -11.77 1.40
N PHE A 187 -0.16 -10.70 1.04
CA PHE A 187 0.22 -9.76 0.00
C PHE A 187 0.70 -8.45 0.63
N GLN A 188 1.82 -7.92 0.17
CA GLN A 188 2.44 -6.72 0.76
C GLN A 188 2.71 -5.64 -0.29
N PRO A 189 1.67 -5.10 -0.95
CA PRO A 189 1.85 -4.05 -1.94
C PRO A 189 2.46 -2.79 -1.30
N ARG A 190 3.39 -2.17 -2.03
CA ARG A 190 4.00 -0.88 -1.69
C ARG A 190 3.82 0.08 -2.85
N CYS A 191 3.42 1.32 -2.56
CA CYS A 191 3.40 2.41 -3.53
C CYS A 191 4.20 3.60 -3.01
N LEU A 192 5.00 4.20 -3.87
CA LEU A 192 5.67 5.47 -3.64
C LEU A 192 5.29 6.46 -4.75
N VAL A 193 4.70 7.58 -4.35
CA VAL A 193 4.41 8.71 -5.23
C VAL A 193 5.33 9.87 -4.85
N VAL A 194 6.10 10.37 -5.81
CA VAL A 194 6.90 11.60 -5.69
C VAL A 194 6.38 12.62 -6.69
N ALA A 195 5.58 13.57 -6.21
CA ALA A 195 5.10 14.69 -6.99
C ALA A 195 6.02 15.90 -6.74
N GLU A 196 6.98 16.16 -7.64
CA GLU A 196 7.90 17.29 -7.48
C GLU A 196 7.19 18.65 -7.59
N ALA A 197 7.90 19.74 -7.27
CA ALA A 197 7.30 21.07 -7.17
C ALA A 197 6.50 21.47 -8.43
N GLY A 198 5.30 21.98 -8.22
CA GLY A 198 4.37 22.40 -9.27
C GLY A 198 3.80 21.27 -10.13
N SER A 199 4.04 20.00 -9.81
CA SER A 199 3.46 18.87 -10.55
C SER A 199 2.03 18.58 -10.14
N GLN A 200 1.29 17.89 -11.00
CA GLN A 200 -0.10 17.55 -10.78
C GLN A 200 -0.45 16.16 -11.30
N LEU A 201 -1.11 15.34 -10.47
CA LEU A 201 -1.72 14.08 -10.89
C LEU A 201 -3.03 13.76 -10.18
N SER A 202 -3.78 12.85 -10.79
CA SER A 202 -4.81 12.06 -10.13
C SER A 202 -4.37 10.60 -10.10
N LEU A 203 -4.34 9.99 -8.90
CA LEU A 203 -4.06 8.58 -8.67
C LEU A 203 -5.37 7.88 -8.30
N VAL A 204 -5.68 6.78 -8.99
CA VAL A 204 -6.67 5.79 -8.54
C VAL A 204 -5.90 4.56 -8.06
N GLU A 205 -5.89 4.34 -6.75
CA GLU A 205 -5.35 3.16 -6.08
C GLU A 205 -6.50 2.18 -5.84
N GLU A 206 -6.54 1.09 -6.59
CA GLU A 206 -7.65 0.12 -6.53
C GLU A 206 -7.16 -1.27 -6.13
N TYR A 207 -7.84 -1.86 -5.14
CA TYR A 207 -7.63 -3.23 -4.69
C TYR A 207 -8.80 -4.08 -5.14
N TRP A 208 -8.50 -5.17 -5.85
CA TRP A 208 -9.52 -6.01 -6.45
C TRP A 208 -9.19 -7.49 -6.34
N GLN A 209 -10.19 -8.31 -6.02
CA GLN A 209 -10.03 -9.76 -6.07
C GLN A 209 -10.19 -10.25 -7.51
N GLY A 210 -9.12 -10.84 -8.06
CA GLY A 210 -9.18 -11.54 -9.33
C GLY A 210 -10.10 -12.76 -9.29
N GLN A 211 -10.77 -13.04 -10.40
CA GLN A 211 -11.66 -14.18 -10.55
C GLN A 211 -11.15 -15.11 -11.65
N GLU A 212 -10.84 -16.35 -11.30
CA GLU A 212 -10.79 -17.46 -12.26
C GLU A 212 -12.16 -18.14 -12.32
N GLU A 213 -12.56 -18.67 -13.48
CA GLU A 213 -13.79 -19.46 -13.60
C GLU A 213 -13.83 -20.58 -12.55
N ASN A 214 -14.84 -20.56 -11.68
CA ASN A 214 -15.07 -21.53 -10.59
C ASN A 214 -14.11 -21.45 -9.38
N SER A 215 -13.34 -20.38 -9.23
CA SER A 215 -12.54 -20.15 -8.02
C SER A 215 -13.42 -19.65 -6.86
N ALA A 216 -13.24 -20.22 -5.67
CA ALA A 216 -13.90 -19.74 -4.45
C ALA A 216 -13.30 -18.38 -4.02
N GLN A 217 -14.06 -17.60 -3.25
CA GLN A 217 -13.51 -16.42 -2.58
C GLN A 217 -12.33 -16.82 -1.70
N GLY A 218 -11.15 -16.25 -1.97
CA GLY A 218 -9.95 -16.54 -1.21
C GLY A 218 -9.91 -15.81 0.12
N VAL A 219 -9.36 -16.47 1.14
CA VAL A 219 -8.89 -15.81 2.35
C VAL A 219 -7.47 -15.33 2.08
N TYR A 220 -7.18 -14.06 2.29
CA TYR A 220 -5.83 -13.50 2.17
C TYR A 220 -5.71 -12.26 3.04
N LEU A 221 -4.48 -11.84 3.31
CA LEU A 221 -4.16 -10.60 4.00
C LEU A 221 -3.43 -9.66 3.03
N THR A 222 -4.07 -8.56 2.66
CA THR A 222 -3.43 -7.43 1.99
C THR A 222 -2.91 -6.46 3.06
N ASN A 223 -1.60 -6.37 3.21
CA ASN A 223 -0.91 -5.39 4.05
C ASN A 223 -0.30 -4.30 3.17
N SER A 224 -1.04 -3.24 2.87
CA SER A 224 -0.65 -2.23 1.89
C SER A 224 -0.03 -0.98 2.52
N VAL A 225 1.03 -0.43 1.93
CA VAL A 225 1.58 0.88 2.34
C VAL A 225 1.79 1.78 1.12
N THR A 226 1.21 2.98 1.18
CA THR A 226 1.31 4.00 0.15
C THR A 226 1.92 5.27 0.72
N GLU A 227 3.04 5.70 0.17
CA GLU A 227 3.76 6.92 0.58
C GLU A 227 3.61 7.98 -0.50
N VAL A 228 3.14 9.18 -0.13
CA VAL A 228 2.93 10.28 -1.09
C VAL A 228 3.71 11.51 -0.64
N TRP A 229 4.65 11.94 -1.47
CA TRP A 229 5.42 13.16 -1.27
C TRP A 229 4.91 14.24 -2.21
N VAL A 230 4.20 15.23 -1.65
CA VAL A 230 3.62 16.34 -2.39
C VAL A 230 4.55 17.55 -2.27
N GLY A 231 5.28 17.84 -3.35
CA GLY A 231 6.24 18.93 -3.45
C GLY A 231 5.60 20.32 -3.40
N GLU A 232 6.43 21.35 -3.34
CA GLU A 232 5.97 22.74 -3.22
C GLU A 232 5.03 23.11 -4.38
N ASN A 233 3.85 23.66 -4.09
CA ASN A 233 2.81 23.97 -5.08
C ASN A 233 2.32 22.76 -5.92
N ALA A 234 2.69 21.52 -5.57
CA ALA A 234 2.20 20.33 -6.27
C ALA A 234 0.77 19.98 -5.82
N ARG A 235 0.05 19.27 -6.68
CA ARG A 235 -1.37 18.91 -6.48
C ARG A 235 -1.58 17.43 -6.73
N VAL A 236 -2.04 16.70 -5.72
CA VAL A 236 -2.33 15.27 -5.84
C VAL A 236 -3.76 14.99 -5.43
N THR A 237 -4.55 14.43 -6.35
CA THR A 237 -5.84 13.82 -6.04
C THR A 237 -5.65 12.32 -5.93
N HIS A 238 -6.00 11.73 -4.80
CA HIS A 238 -5.87 10.31 -4.53
C HIS A 238 -7.25 9.70 -4.30
N ILE A 239 -7.64 8.75 -5.14
CA ILE A 239 -8.86 7.97 -5.00
C ILE A 239 -8.44 6.58 -4.61
N ARG A 240 -8.86 6.10 -3.45
CA ARG A 240 -8.53 4.78 -2.95
C ARG A 240 -9.78 3.93 -2.91
N VAL A 241 -9.81 2.82 -3.65
CA VAL A 241 -10.94 1.90 -3.73
C VAL A 241 -10.53 0.55 -3.17
N ASP A 242 -11.21 0.12 -2.11
CA ASP A 242 -11.08 -1.22 -1.53
C ASP A 242 -12.28 -2.07 -1.96
N GLY A 243 -12.05 -2.84 -3.04
CA GLY A 243 -12.96 -3.83 -3.62
C GLY A 243 -12.51 -5.26 -3.36
N GLU A 244 -11.88 -5.52 -2.21
CA GLU A 244 -11.40 -6.85 -1.84
C GLU A 244 -12.54 -7.86 -1.59
N SER A 245 -12.20 -9.15 -1.56
CA SER A 245 -13.14 -10.23 -1.28
C SER A 245 -13.81 -10.10 0.09
N ASN A 246 -15.05 -10.60 0.25
CA ASN A 246 -15.72 -10.63 1.56
C ASN A 246 -15.03 -11.54 2.59
N GLN A 247 -14.06 -12.36 2.16
CA GLN A 247 -13.22 -13.20 3.04
C GLN A 247 -11.83 -12.61 3.30
N ALA A 248 -11.48 -11.50 2.65
CA ALA A 248 -10.17 -10.89 2.74
C ALA A 248 -9.98 -10.10 4.04
N PHE A 249 -8.72 -9.97 4.46
CA PHE A 249 -8.28 -9.01 5.45
C PHE A 249 -7.48 -7.93 4.73
N HIS A 250 -7.84 -6.66 4.92
CA HIS A 250 -7.08 -5.52 4.40
C HIS A 250 -6.60 -4.67 5.57
N VAL A 251 -5.29 -4.49 5.71
CA VAL A 251 -4.70 -3.49 6.59
C VAL A 251 -3.85 -2.56 5.73
N GLY A 252 -4.30 -1.32 5.58
CA GLY A 252 -3.69 -0.37 4.68
C GLY A 252 -3.25 0.90 5.39
N LYS A 253 -2.09 1.44 4.99
CA LYS A 253 -1.62 2.76 5.40
C LYS A 253 -1.37 3.65 4.19
N SER A 254 -1.78 4.91 4.30
CA SER A 254 -1.34 5.98 3.41
C SER A 254 -0.67 7.07 4.24
N ALA A 255 0.60 7.37 3.98
CA ALA A 255 1.37 8.41 4.66
C ALA A 255 1.75 9.51 3.66
N ILE A 256 1.28 10.74 3.93
CA ILE A 256 1.33 11.86 2.99
C ILE A 256 2.17 12.96 3.61
N ALA A 257 3.21 13.42 2.91
CA ALA A 257 4.01 14.58 3.27
C ALA A 257 3.67 15.75 2.35
N GLN A 258 3.15 16.84 2.91
CA GLN A 258 2.77 18.04 2.16
C GLN A 258 3.78 19.17 2.36
N ALA A 259 4.51 19.53 1.31
CA ALA A 259 5.37 20.71 1.31
C ALA A 259 4.55 22.00 1.17
N ARG A 260 5.22 23.15 1.25
CA ARG A 260 4.60 24.47 1.22
C ARG A 260 3.65 24.65 0.01
N ASN A 261 2.49 25.27 0.25
CA ASN A 261 1.46 25.59 -0.74
C ASN A 261 0.96 24.39 -1.56
N SER A 262 1.18 23.17 -1.09
CA SER A 262 0.72 21.98 -1.79
C SER A 262 -0.75 21.67 -1.52
N PHE A 263 -1.36 20.93 -2.42
CA PHE A 263 -2.73 20.45 -2.32
C PHE A 263 -2.74 18.92 -2.34
N TYR A 264 -3.47 18.32 -1.41
CA TYR A 264 -3.75 16.89 -1.41
C TYR A 264 -5.23 16.65 -1.18
N SER A 265 -5.85 15.77 -1.96
CA SER A 265 -7.16 15.23 -1.62
C SER A 265 -7.13 13.71 -1.61
N CYS A 266 -7.84 13.11 -0.66
CA CYS A 266 -8.06 11.68 -0.59
C CYS A 266 -9.57 11.39 -0.60
N HIS A 267 -9.99 10.50 -1.48
CA HIS A 267 -11.35 9.98 -1.57
C HIS A 267 -11.28 8.48 -1.34
N GLY A 268 -11.43 8.06 -0.08
CA GLY A 268 -11.42 6.66 0.32
C GLY A 268 -12.79 6.03 0.15
N VAL A 269 -12.86 4.88 -0.51
CA VAL A 269 -14.07 4.10 -0.72
C VAL A 269 -13.82 2.67 -0.29
N ALA A 270 -14.61 2.17 0.67
CA ALA A 270 -14.50 0.82 1.20
C ALA A 270 -15.79 0.02 0.96
N PHE A 271 -15.68 -1.04 0.16
CA PHE A 271 -16.77 -1.97 -0.17
C PHE A 271 -16.47 -3.41 0.30
N GLY A 272 -15.20 -3.79 0.29
CA GLY A 272 -14.74 -5.17 0.46
C GLY A 272 -14.21 -5.53 1.85
N GLY A 273 -13.80 -6.80 1.97
CA GLY A 273 -13.11 -7.31 3.14
C GLY A 273 -14.03 -7.87 4.22
N ARG A 274 -13.62 -8.98 4.84
CA ARG A 274 -14.13 -9.41 6.15
C ARG A 274 -13.74 -8.39 7.21
N LEU A 275 -12.52 -7.89 7.12
CA LEU A 275 -11.99 -6.79 7.91
C LEU A 275 -11.15 -5.92 6.97
N SER A 276 -11.50 -4.65 6.85
CA SER A 276 -10.68 -3.63 6.20
C SER A 276 -10.39 -2.51 7.19
N ARG A 277 -9.12 -2.14 7.32
CA ARG A 277 -8.71 -0.96 8.06
C ARG A 277 -7.79 -0.12 7.19
N HIS A 278 -8.14 1.14 7.01
CA HIS A 278 -7.27 2.14 6.38
C HIS A 278 -6.81 3.17 7.41
N THR A 279 -5.49 3.35 7.53
CA THR A 279 -4.88 4.42 8.32
C THR A 279 -4.31 5.49 7.38
N LEU A 280 -4.87 6.69 7.43
CA LEU A 280 -4.46 7.84 6.61
C LEU A 280 -3.79 8.90 7.49
N GLU A 281 -2.50 9.14 7.27
CA GLU A 281 -1.73 10.13 8.00
C GLU A 281 -1.24 11.22 7.05
N VAL A 282 -1.55 12.48 7.36
CA VAL A 282 -1.13 13.65 6.58
C VAL A 282 -0.25 14.55 7.44
N PHE A 283 0.99 14.75 7.00
CA PHE A 283 1.98 15.57 7.66
C PHE A 283 2.20 16.88 6.90
N GLN A 284 1.86 17.99 7.53
CA GLN A 284 2.22 19.32 7.03
C GLN A 284 3.72 19.53 7.25
N MET A 285 4.47 19.66 6.16
CA MET A 285 5.93 19.89 6.14
C MET A 285 6.30 21.32 5.72
N GLY A 286 5.30 22.13 5.39
CA GLY A 286 5.46 23.54 5.03
C GLY A 286 4.15 24.30 5.18
N GLU A 287 4.22 25.63 5.07
CA GLU A 287 3.07 26.53 5.21
C GLU A 287 2.11 26.48 4.02
N GLY A 288 0.87 26.87 4.19
CA GLY A 288 -0.10 27.09 3.10
C GLY A 288 -0.70 25.81 2.51
N THR A 289 -0.69 24.69 3.24
CA THR A 289 -1.16 23.40 2.69
C THR A 289 -2.67 23.28 2.73
N GLU A 290 -3.25 22.71 1.68
CA GLU A 290 -4.67 22.37 1.63
C GLU A 290 -4.85 20.85 1.58
N THR A 291 -5.73 20.32 2.44
CA THR A 291 -6.06 18.90 2.50
C THR A 291 -7.57 18.69 2.52
N ILE A 292 -8.06 17.80 1.64
CA ILE A 292 -9.46 17.37 1.60
C ILE A 292 -9.53 15.86 1.78
N LEU A 293 -10.20 15.40 2.85
CA LEU A 293 -10.37 13.97 3.13
C LEU A 293 -11.86 13.62 3.08
N ASN A 294 -12.21 12.72 2.17
CA ASN A 294 -13.56 12.18 2.02
C ASN A 294 -13.53 10.66 2.19
N GLY A 295 -14.57 10.12 2.82
CA GLY A 295 -14.75 8.69 3.03
C GLY A 295 -16.14 8.23 2.66
N LEU A 296 -16.24 7.10 1.97
CA LEU A 296 -17.46 6.33 1.78
C LEU A 296 -17.22 4.89 2.23
N THR A 297 -18.10 4.38 3.09
CA THR A 297 -18.05 3.00 3.56
C THR A 297 -19.41 2.37 3.35
N ALA A 298 -19.44 1.26 2.63
CA ALA A 298 -20.65 0.48 2.38
C ALA A 298 -20.33 -1.00 2.58
N ILE A 299 -20.66 -1.50 3.78
CA ILE A 299 -20.40 -2.86 4.22
C ILE A 299 -21.71 -3.60 4.53
N SER A 300 -21.64 -4.93 4.56
CA SER A 300 -22.77 -5.81 4.81
C SER A 300 -22.45 -6.90 5.85
N GLU A 301 -23.50 -7.47 6.44
CA GLU A 301 -23.41 -8.65 7.32
C GLU A 301 -22.40 -8.51 8.47
N GLN A 302 -21.30 -9.28 8.42
CA GLN A 302 -20.27 -9.37 9.46
C GLN A 302 -18.95 -8.68 9.07
N GLN A 303 -18.97 -7.87 8.00
CA GLN A 303 -17.80 -7.10 7.58
C GLN A 303 -17.50 -6.01 8.61
N LEU A 304 -16.21 -5.72 8.81
CA LEU A 304 -15.73 -4.57 9.55
C LEU A 304 -14.94 -3.67 8.60
N ALA A 305 -15.32 -2.40 8.49
CA ALA A 305 -14.54 -1.39 7.80
C ALA A 305 -14.23 -0.25 8.77
N ASP A 306 -12.95 0.04 8.95
CA ASP A 306 -12.45 1.08 9.84
C ASP A 306 -11.57 2.05 9.03
N THR A 307 -11.82 3.35 9.16
CA THR A 307 -10.97 4.39 8.61
C THR A 307 -10.47 5.25 9.77
N HIS A 308 -9.16 5.18 10.00
CA HIS A 308 -8.46 6.03 10.95
C HIS A 308 -7.73 7.13 10.19
N SER A 309 -7.89 8.38 10.60
CA SER A 309 -7.22 9.51 9.97
C SER A 309 -6.55 10.42 10.99
N ALA A 310 -5.30 10.81 10.75
CA ALA A 310 -4.58 11.80 11.53
C ALA A 310 -4.01 12.88 10.60
N VAL A 311 -4.17 14.15 11.00
CA VAL A 311 -3.61 15.31 10.28
C VAL A 311 -2.77 16.11 11.25
N MET A 312 -1.46 16.20 10.97
CA MET A 312 -0.48 16.91 11.78
C MET A 312 -0.20 18.28 11.16
N LEU A 313 -0.82 19.32 11.72
CA LEU A 313 -0.63 20.71 11.30
C LEU A 313 0.53 21.36 12.08
N ASN A 314 1.74 21.20 11.55
CA ASN A 314 2.98 21.64 12.19
C ASN A 314 3.47 23.02 11.73
N HIS A 315 2.82 23.64 10.74
CA HIS A 315 3.21 24.91 10.16
C HIS A 315 2.03 25.89 10.09
N PRO A 316 2.28 27.21 10.00
CA PRO A 316 1.23 28.20 9.78
C PRO A 316 0.46 28.00 8.47
N ASN A 317 -0.84 28.25 8.53
CA ASN A 317 -1.79 28.18 7.42
C ASN A 317 -1.83 26.77 6.81
#